data_AF-A0A9L0SG08-F1
#
_entry.id   AF-A0A9L0SG08-F1
#
_cell.length_a   1.000
_cell.length_b   1.000
_cell.length_c   1.000
_cell.angle_alpha   90.00
_cell.angle_beta   90.00
_cell.angle_gamma   90.00
#
_symmetry.space_group_name_H-M   'P 1'
#
loop_
_entity.id
_entity.type
_entity.pdbx_description
1 polymer ?
#
loop_
_entity_poly.entity_id
_entity_poly.type
_entity_poly.pdbx_seq_one_letter_code
_entity_poly.pdbx_strand_id
1 'polypeptide(L)'
;MDDKPNPGTLSESSEPLFSFGVIADIQYADLEDGYNFHGSRRRYYRHSLLHLRGAIEHWNEESSAPCCVLQLGDIIDGYNAQYKASEKSLELVMSTFQTLKAPVHHTWGNHEFYNFSRDYLTNSKLNTKFLEDHIVHHPETMPSEDYYAYHFVPFPKFRFILLDAYDLSVLGVDQSSPKYQQCLQMLREHNPNTELNSPQGELFL
;
A
#
# COMPACT_ATOMS: atom_id res chain seq x y z
N MET A 1 -35.74 -28.12 -47.66
CA MET A 1 -35.99 -26.90 -46.88
C MET A 1 -35.95 -27.33 -45.43
N ASP A 2 -34.98 -26.80 -44.69
CA ASP A 2 -35.06 -26.47 -43.26
C ASP A 2 -33.62 -26.29 -42.72
N ASP A 3 -32.97 -25.23 -43.18
CA ASP A 3 -31.80 -24.68 -42.49
C ASP A 3 -32.31 -23.96 -41.23
N LYS A 4 -32.10 -24.58 -40.06
CA LYS A 4 -32.28 -23.89 -38.78
C LYS A 4 -31.05 -23.00 -38.54
N PRO A 5 -31.22 -21.71 -38.24
CA PRO A 5 -30.11 -20.88 -37.83
C PRO A 5 -29.59 -21.38 -36.47
N ASN A 6 -28.28 -21.63 -36.41
CA ASN A 6 -27.55 -21.87 -35.17
C ASN A 6 -27.67 -20.59 -34.31
N PRO A 7 -28.09 -20.67 -33.02
CA PRO A 7 -28.17 -19.47 -32.20
C PRO A 7 -26.74 -18.97 -31.99
N GLY A 8 -26.45 -17.81 -32.57
CA GLY A 8 -25.16 -17.16 -32.45
C GLY A 8 -24.76 -17.08 -30.98
N THR A 9 -23.62 -17.68 -30.65
CA THR A 9 -22.91 -17.45 -29.41
C THR A 9 -22.69 -15.95 -29.32
N LEU A 10 -23.44 -15.25 -28.47
CA LEU A 10 -23.13 -13.89 -28.08
C LEU A 10 -21.76 -13.95 -27.41
N SER A 11 -20.72 -13.60 -28.15
CA SER A 11 -19.45 -13.24 -27.53
C SER A 11 -19.69 -11.92 -26.83
N GLU A 12 -20.15 -11.96 -25.58
CA GLU A 12 -20.06 -10.83 -24.68
C GLU A 12 -18.58 -10.62 -24.34
N SER A 13 -17.82 -10.12 -25.30
CA SER A 13 -16.56 -9.43 -25.01
C SER A 13 -16.94 -8.05 -24.46
N SER A 14 -17.45 -8.01 -23.23
CA SER A 14 -17.65 -6.75 -22.53
C SER A 14 -16.28 -6.17 -22.25
N GLU A 15 -15.91 -5.12 -22.97
CA GLU A 15 -14.71 -4.35 -22.65
C GLU A 15 -14.77 -3.86 -21.20
N PRO A 16 -13.63 -3.84 -20.48
CA PRO A 16 -13.60 -3.33 -19.12
C PRO A 16 -13.93 -1.83 -19.12
N LEU A 17 -14.72 -1.38 -18.13
CA LEU A 17 -15.07 0.04 -17.98
C LEU A 17 -13.83 0.90 -17.70
N PHE A 18 -12.92 0.38 -16.88
CA PHE A 18 -11.60 0.93 -16.61
C PHE A 18 -10.69 -0.19 -16.06
N SER A 19 -9.39 0.03 -16.09
CA SER A 19 -8.38 -0.86 -15.52
C SER A 19 -7.49 -0.09 -14.54
N PHE A 20 -6.97 -0.78 -13.54
CA PHE A 20 -5.98 -0.24 -12.60
C PHE A 20 -5.02 -1.35 -12.17
N GLY A 21 -3.76 -0.99 -11.90
CA GLY A 21 -2.77 -1.93 -11.38
C GLY A 21 -2.86 -2.03 -9.86
N VAL A 22 -2.44 -3.17 -9.31
CA VAL A 22 -2.32 -3.37 -7.86
C VAL A 22 -1.00 -4.10 -7.58
N ILE A 23 -0.24 -3.62 -6.61
CA ILE A 23 0.94 -4.29 -6.06
C ILE A 23 1.01 -4.06 -4.56
N ALA A 24 1.49 -5.05 -3.81
CA ALA A 24 1.56 -5.00 -2.35
C ALA A 24 2.88 -5.62 -1.88
N ASP A 25 3.32 -5.25 -0.68
CA ASP A 25 4.42 -5.90 0.03
C ASP A 25 5.69 -6.08 -0.82
N ILE A 26 6.09 -5.01 -1.52
CA ILE A 26 7.34 -5.01 -2.28
C ILE A 26 8.49 -5.32 -1.32
N GLN A 27 8.49 -4.70 -0.14
CA GLN A 27 9.42 -4.94 0.95
C GLN A 27 10.87 -5.04 0.46
N TYR A 28 11.27 -4.12 -0.42
CA TYR A 28 12.63 -4.11 -0.96
C TYR A 28 13.66 -3.86 0.15
N ALA A 29 14.75 -4.62 0.13
CA ALA A 29 15.97 -4.34 0.87
C ALA A 29 17.17 -4.92 0.10
N ASP A 30 18.33 -4.27 0.23
CA ASP A 30 19.58 -4.76 -0.37
C ASP A 30 20.21 -5.87 0.50
N LEU A 31 19.46 -6.96 0.68
CA LEU A 31 19.80 -8.09 1.55
C LEU A 31 19.68 -9.42 0.81
N GLU A 32 20.41 -10.43 1.28
CA GLU A 32 20.19 -11.81 0.86
C GLU A 32 18.79 -12.27 1.23
N ASP A 33 18.25 -13.22 0.45
CA ASP A 33 16.94 -13.79 0.73
C ASP A 33 16.86 -14.31 2.18
N GLY A 34 15.76 -13.97 2.84
CA GLY A 34 15.51 -14.36 4.23
C GLY A 34 14.25 -15.20 4.36
N TYR A 35 13.73 -15.26 5.57
CA TYR A 35 12.44 -15.89 5.87
C TYR A 35 11.60 -14.95 6.72
N ASN A 36 10.28 -15.15 6.71
CA ASN A 36 9.40 -14.53 7.69
C ASN A 36 9.74 -15.00 9.11
N PHE A 37 9.17 -14.33 10.11
CA PHE A 37 9.43 -14.60 11.53
C PHE A 37 9.31 -16.10 11.91
N HIS A 38 8.34 -16.81 11.35
CA HIS A 38 8.12 -18.24 11.60
C HIS A 38 9.04 -19.19 10.79
N GLY A 39 9.93 -18.68 9.95
CA GLY A 39 10.78 -19.49 9.07
C GLY A 39 10.02 -20.24 7.97
N SER A 40 8.72 -19.95 7.81
CA SER A 40 7.78 -20.71 6.97
C SER A 40 7.71 -20.23 5.51
N ARG A 41 8.01 -18.96 5.27
CA ARG A 41 7.95 -18.33 3.94
C ARG A 41 9.24 -17.59 3.66
N ARG A 42 9.80 -17.84 2.48
CA ARG A 42 10.99 -17.14 2.00
C ARG A 42 10.63 -15.71 1.61
N ARG A 43 11.50 -14.76 1.96
CA ARG A 43 11.43 -13.35 1.57
C ARG A 43 12.54 -13.05 0.59
N TYR A 44 12.19 -12.54 -0.59
CA TYR A 44 13.11 -12.31 -1.69
C TYR A 44 13.42 -10.82 -1.86
N TYR A 45 14.16 -10.24 -0.92
CA TYR A 45 14.28 -8.78 -0.77
C TYR A 45 14.78 -8.06 -2.03
N ARG A 46 15.88 -8.52 -2.64
CA ARG A 46 16.40 -7.89 -3.88
C ARG A 46 15.54 -8.19 -5.11
N HIS A 47 14.99 -9.40 -5.20
CA HIS A 47 14.15 -9.81 -6.33
C HIS A 47 12.83 -9.05 -6.37
N SER A 48 12.33 -8.54 -5.25
CA SER A 48 11.13 -7.68 -5.23
C SER A 48 11.22 -6.51 -6.22
N LEU A 49 12.41 -5.92 -6.39
CA LEU A 49 12.63 -4.82 -7.34
C LEU A 49 12.50 -5.29 -8.79
N LEU A 50 12.89 -6.54 -9.08
CA LEU A 50 12.71 -7.14 -10.41
C LEU A 50 11.23 -7.43 -10.68
N HIS A 51 10.48 -7.88 -9.68
CA HIS A 51 9.02 -8.05 -9.80
C HIS A 51 8.31 -6.72 -10.03
N LEU A 52 8.71 -5.66 -9.33
CA LEU A 52 8.19 -4.32 -9.56
C LEU A 52 8.46 -3.86 -11.00
N ARG A 53 9.69 -4.03 -11.50
CA ARG A 53 10.03 -3.68 -12.90
C ARG A 53 9.17 -4.43 -13.90
N GLY A 54 9.05 -5.75 -13.74
CA GLY A 54 8.23 -6.57 -14.64
C GLY A 54 6.75 -6.18 -14.60
N ALA A 55 6.20 -5.84 -13.43
CA ALA A 55 4.83 -5.34 -13.31
C ALA A 55 4.65 -4.00 -14.04
N ILE A 56 5.59 -3.07 -13.87
CA ILE A 56 5.57 -1.77 -14.55
C ILE A 56 5.69 -1.92 -16.07
N GLU A 57 6.62 -2.75 -16.54
CA GLU A 57 6.80 -3.05 -17.97
C GLU A 57 5.49 -3.59 -18.56
N HIS A 58 4.88 -4.57 -17.90
CA HIS A 58 3.61 -5.15 -18.30
C HIS A 58 2.50 -4.08 -18.37
N TRP A 59 2.30 -3.28 -17.32
CA TRP A 59 1.29 -2.22 -17.31
C TRP A 59 1.53 -1.14 -18.38
N ASN A 60 2.79 -0.85 -18.70
CA ASN A 60 3.16 0.14 -19.72
C ASN A 60 2.93 -0.36 -21.16
N GLU A 61 2.85 -1.67 -21.36
CA GLU A 61 2.65 -2.36 -22.64
C GLU A 61 1.20 -2.81 -22.87
N GLU A 62 0.39 -2.85 -21.81
CA GLU A 62 -1.03 -3.19 -21.87
C GLU A 62 -1.78 -2.30 -22.87
N SER A 63 -2.62 -2.94 -23.71
CA SER A 63 -3.44 -2.23 -24.70
C SER A 63 -4.44 -1.27 -24.06
N SER A 64 -4.95 -1.65 -22.89
CA SER A 64 -5.80 -0.83 -22.01
C SER A 64 -5.02 -0.46 -20.76
N ALA A 65 -4.12 0.52 -20.91
CA ALA A 65 -3.25 0.98 -19.82
C ALA A 65 -4.06 1.34 -18.57
N PRO A 66 -3.57 0.98 -17.36
CA PRO A 66 -4.29 1.27 -16.13
C PRO A 66 -4.41 2.78 -15.90
N CYS A 67 -5.58 3.23 -15.44
CA CYS A 67 -5.82 4.63 -15.10
C CYS A 67 -4.96 5.09 -13.91
N CYS A 68 -4.61 4.14 -13.03
CA CYS A 68 -3.73 4.34 -11.88
C CYS A 68 -3.18 2.99 -11.41
N VAL A 69 -2.19 3.02 -10.53
CA VAL A 69 -1.70 1.85 -9.79
C VAL A 69 -1.89 2.08 -8.29
N LEU A 70 -2.40 1.09 -7.59
CA LEU A 70 -2.47 1.06 -6.13
C LEU A 70 -1.29 0.26 -5.58
N GLN A 71 -0.39 0.93 -4.87
CA GLN A 71 0.66 0.27 -4.08
C GLN A 71 0.19 0.20 -2.63
N LEU A 72 -0.07 -1.02 -2.15
CA LEU A 72 -0.81 -1.27 -0.89
C LEU A 72 0.08 -1.31 0.37
N GLY A 73 1.09 -0.45 0.44
CA GLY A 73 1.99 -0.36 1.59
C GLY A 73 3.14 -1.36 1.54
N ASP A 74 4.00 -1.24 2.54
CA ASP A 74 5.19 -2.05 2.73
C ASP A 74 6.12 -2.04 1.50
N ILE A 75 6.49 -0.83 1.06
CA ILE A 75 7.27 -0.58 -0.16
C ILE A 75 8.75 -1.00 0.01
N ILE A 76 9.30 -0.82 1.22
CA ILE A 76 10.65 -1.24 1.60
C ILE A 76 10.59 -2.03 2.91
N ASP A 77 11.49 -3.00 3.11
CA ASP A 77 11.49 -3.79 4.35
C ASP A 77 11.99 -2.96 5.56
N GLY A 78 11.62 -3.34 6.77
CA GLY A 78 11.95 -2.69 8.03
C GLY A 78 13.43 -2.88 8.39
N TYR A 79 14.07 -3.91 7.84
CA TYR A 79 15.51 -4.10 7.97
C TYR A 79 16.31 -2.92 7.41
N ASN A 80 15.80 -2.18 6.44
CA ASN A 80 16.50 -0.99 5.95
C ASN A 80 16.77 0.02 7.07
N ALA A 81 15.86 0.18 8.04
CA ALA A 81 16.07 1.04 9.20
C ALA A 81 17.25 0.54 10.06
N GLN A 82 17.32 -0.78 10.29
CA GLN A 82 18.39 -1.42 11.07
C GLN A 82 19.77 -1.23 10.41
N TYR A 83 19.82 -1.26 9.08
CA TYR A 83 21.03 -1.05 8.29
C TYR A 83 21.27 0.41 7.88
N LYS A 84 20.44 1.36 8.35
CA LYS A 84 20.50 2.80 7.97
C LYS A 84 20.46 3.04 6.46
N ALA A 85 19.64 2.25 5.76
CA ALA A 85 19.51 2.24 4.31
C ALA A 85 18.13 2.72 3.82
N SER A 86 17.22 3.12 4.71
CA SER A 86 15.81 3.42 4.39
C SER A 86 15.64 4.40 3.24
N GLU A 87 16.30 5.57 3.29
CA GLU A 87 16.17 6.59 2.24
C GLU A 87 16.72 6.12 0.89
N LYS A 88 17.89 5.47 0.89
CA LYS A 88 18.52 4.92 -0.31
C LYS A 88 17.66 3.84 -0.95
N SER A 89 17.11 2.94 -0.13
CA SER A 89 16.21 1.88 -0.59
C SER A 89 14.91 2.43 -1.14
N LEU A 90 14.32 3.43 -0.46
CA LEU A 90 13.13 4.12 -0.94
C LEU A 90 13.42 4.82 -2.28
N GLU A 91 14.53 5.55 -2.39
CA GLU A 91 14.91 6.24 -3.62
C GLU A 91 15.03 5.27 -4.80
N LEU A 92 15.63 4.10 -4.59
CA LEU A 92 15.75 3.08 -5.62
C LEU A 92 14.39 2.55 -6.07
N VAL A 93 13.48 2.24 -5.14
CA VAL A 93 12.13 1.79 -5.49
C VAL A 93 11.36 2.91 -6.20
N MET A 94 11.44 4.15 -5.72
CA MET A 94 10.78 5.30 -6.35
C MET A 94 11.33 5.59 -7.75
N SER A 95 12.64 5.43 -7.98
CA SER A 95 13.23 5.56 -9.32
C SER A 95 12.69 4.51 -10.29
N THR A 96 12.30 3.34 -9.77
CA THR A 96 11.66 2.30 -10.57
C THR A 96 10.23 2.70 -10.91
N PHE A 97 9.46 3.23 -9.95
CA PHE A 97 8.12 3.77 -10.20
C PHE A 97 8.11 4.96 -11.19
N GLN A 98 9.19 5.73 -11.29
CA GLN A 98 9.28 6.82 -12.27
C GLN A 98 9.21 6.36 -13.74
N THR A 99 9.41 5.06 -14.02
CA THR A 99 9.26 4.53 -15.39
C THR A 99 7.81 4.13 -15.72
N LEU A 100 6.91 4.09 -14.74
CA LEU A 100 5.49 3.82 -14.93
C LEU A 100 4.80 5.04 -15.53
N LYS A 101 3.98 4.82 -16.57
CA LYS A 101 3.23 5.89 -17.25
C LYS A 101 1.98 6.34 -16.48
N ALA A 102 1.44 5.47 -15.63
CA ALA A 102 0.24 5.72 -14.83
C ALA A 102 0.58 6.34 -13.45
N PRO A 103 -0.31 7.16 -12.86
CA PRO A 103 -0.14 7.66 -11.50
C PRO A 103 -0.19 6.51 -10.49
N VAL A 104 0.54 6.65 -9.38
CA VAL A 104 0.59 5.66 -8.31
C VAL A 104 0.01 6.26 -7.03
N HIS A 105 -0.89 5.52 -6.40
CA HIS A 105 -1.38 5.82 -5.07
C HIS A 105 -0.68 4.90 -4.06
N HIS A 106 0.00 5.49 -3.09
CA HIS A 106 0.76 4.77 -2.07
C HIS A 106 -0.03 4.75 -0.76
N THR A 107 -0.34 3.58 -0.22
CA THR A 107 -0.77 3.46 1.19
C THR A 107 0.44 3.27 2.10
N TRP A 108 0.27 3.53 3.40
CA TRP A 108 1.33 3.32 4.39
C TRP A 108 1.00 2.10 5.24
N GLY A 109 1.90 1.12 5.20
CA GLY A 109 1.91 -0.10 6.01
C GLY A 109 2.80 0.03 7.23
N ASN A 110 2.97 -1.05 7.99
CA ASN A 110 3.83 -1.06 9.18
C ASN A 110 5.29 -0.84 8.79
N HIS A 111 5.73 -1.34 7.64
CA HIS A 111 7.12 -1.20 7.24
C HIS A 111 7.48 0.24 6.86
N GLU A 112 6.54 1.07 6.41
CA GLU A 112 6.76 2.51 6.31
C GLU A 112 7.07 3.10 7.69
N PHE A 113 6.29 2.74 8.73
CA PHE A 113 6.48 3.24 10.10
C PHE A 113 7.65 2.59 10.86
N TYR A 114 8.16 1.45 10.40
CA TYR A 114 9.45 0.91 10.86
C TYR A 114 10.64 1.73 10.34
N ASN A 115 10.49 2.35 9.17
CA ASN A 115 11.57 3.08 8.50
C ASN A 115 11.52 4.59 8.76
N PHE A 116 10.33 5.17 8.86
CA PHE A 116 10.14 6.61 8.81
C PHE A 116 9.13 7.11 9.85
N SER A 117 9.31 8.35 10.30
CA SER A 117 8.29 9.05 11.07
C SER A 117 7.11 9.45 10.17
N ARG A 118 5.94 9.67 10.78
CA ARG A 118 4.76 10.19 10.07
C ARG A 118 5.03 11.57 9.43
N ASP A 119 5.79 12.41 10.10
CA ASP A 119 6.24 13.71 9.56
C ASP A 119 7.10 13.53 8.30
N TYR A 120 8.05 12.58 8.31
CA TYR A 120 8.83 12.26 7.13
C TYR A 120 7.93 11.77 5.98
N LEU A 121 7.04 10.81 6.25
CA LEU A 121 6.14 10.24 5.24
C LEU A 121 5.27 11.32 4.59
N THR A 122 4.73 12.24 5.40
CA THR A 122 3.91 13.38 4.96
C THR A 122 4.67 14.31 4.02
N ASN A 123 5.98 14.46 4.20
CA ASN A 123 6.85 15.29 3.36
C ASN A 123 7.59 14.49 2.26
N SER A 124 7.28 13.20 2.10
CA SER A 124 7.97 12.30 1.18
C SER A 124 7.21 12.07 -0.13
N LYS A 125 7.85 11.37 -1.08
CA LYS A 125 7.20 10.90 -2.32
C LYS A 125 6.10 9.86 -2.08
N LEU A 126 6.01 9.29 -0.88
CA LEU A 126 4.93 8.37 -0.51
C LEU A 126 3.65 9.10 -0.09
N ASN A 127 3.67 10.42 0.10
CA ASN A 127 2.44 11.19 0.27
C ASN A 127 1.82 11.48 -1.11
N THR A 128 0.83 10.67 -1.47
CA THR A 128 0.10 10.79 -2.74
C THR A 128 -1.26 11.47 -2.60
N LYS A 129 -1.51 12.10 -1.45
CA LYS A 129 -2.79 12.77 -1.16
C LYS A 129 -3.11 13.90 -2.13
N PHE A 130 -2.10 14.50 -2.78
CA PHE A 130 -2.32 15.48 -3.84
C PHE A 130 -3.07 14.93 -5.08
N LEU A 131 -3.27 13.61 -5.18
CA LEU A 131 -4.09 12.95 -6.20
C LEU A 131 -5.58 12.84 -5.79
N GLU A 132 -5.97 13.38 -4.65
CA GLU A 132 -7.36 13.32 -4.18
C GLU A 132 -8.32 14.16 -5.02
N ASP A 133 -9.58 13.73 -5.09
CA ASP A 133 -10.64 14.59 -5.59
C ASP A 133 -11.01 15.62 -4.51
N HIS A 134 -11.00 16.90 -4.87
CA HIS A 134 -11.48 17.94 -3.96
C HIS A 134 -12.99 17.84 -3.75
N ILE A 135 -13.41 17.47 -2.54
CA ILE A 135 -14.78 17.67 -2.06
C ILE A 135 -14.82 18.95 -1.24
N VAL A 136 -15.90 19.71 -1.37
CA VAL A 136 -16.18 20.84 -0.47
C VAL A 136 -16.24 20.30 0.96
N HIS A 137 -15.23 20.64 1.76
CA HIS A 137 -15.17 20.22 3.14
C HIS A 137 -16.34 20.81 3.93
N HIS A 138 -17.10 19.95 4.61
CA HIS A 138 -18.06 20.39 5.61
C HIS A 138 -17.31 20.64 6.93
N PRO A 139 -17.54 21.75 7.66
CA PRO A 139 -16.85 22.06 8.91
C PRO A 139 -16.96 20.93 9.95
N GLU A 140 -18.05 20.17 9.94
CA GLU A 140 -18.29 19.04 10.85
C GLU A 140 -17.57 17.74 10.45
N THR A 141 -17.06 17.67 9.22
CA THR A 141 -16.33 16.50 8.71
C THR A 141 -14.83 16.76 8.55
N MET A 142 -14.37 17.96 8.91
CA MET A 142 -12.95 18.27 8.96
C MET A 142 -12.36 17.62 10.21
N PRO A 143 -11.46 16.64 10.06
CA PRO A 143 -10.83 16.03 11.21
C PRO A 143 -9.97 17.04 11.95
N SER A 144 -9.90 16.86 13.27
CA SER A 144 -9.14 17.72 14.18
C SER A 144 -7.63 17.46 14.15
N GLU A 145 -7.20 16.37 13.50
CA GLU A 145 -5.82 15.92 13.42
C GLU A 145 -5.42 15.61 11.97
N ASP A 146 -4.13 15.69 11.69
CA ASP A 146 -3.57 15.28 10.41
C ASP A 146 -3.69 13.76 10.24
N TYR A 147 -4.23 13.35 9.10
CA TYR A 147 -4.50 11.96 8.76
C TYR A 147 -4.16 11.69 7.28
N TYR A 148 -3.67 10.48 7.01
CA TYR A 148 -3.34 10.05 5.65
C TYR A 148 -4.44 9.17 5.06
N ALA A 149 -5.62 9.77 4.86
CA ALA A 149 -6.69 9.16 4.11
C ALA A 149 -7.24 10.15 3.09
N TYR A 150 -7.64 9.64 1.93
CA TYR A 150 -8.21 10.43 0.85
C TYR A 150 -9.00 9.53 -0.10
N HIS A 151 -9.74 10.13 -1.02
CA HIS A 151 -10.49 9.39 -2.02
C HIS A 151 -10.31 10.01 -3.40
N PHE A 152 -10.64 9.24 -4.44
CA PHE A 152 -10.72 9.73 -5.81
C PHE A 152 -11.69 8.88 -6.65
N VAL A 153 -12.12 9.39 -7.79
CA VAL A 153 -13.06 8.75 -8.73
C VAL A 153 -12.29 8.32 -9.97
N PRO A 154 -11.81 7.06 -10.06
CA PRO A 154 -11.09 6.58 -11.25
C PRO A 154 -11.97 6.45 -12.49
N PHE A 155 -13.28 6.26 -12.29
CA PHE A 155 -14.27 6.11 -13.36
C PHE A 155 -15.66 6.52 -12.85
N PRO A 156 -16.57 7.06 -13.71
CA PRO A 156 -17.92 7.41 -13.29
C PRO A 156 -18.62 6.28 -12.51
N LYS A 157 -19.16 6.63 -11.33
CA LYS A 157 -19.83 5.72 -10.38
C LYS A 157 -18.89 4.80 -9.57
N PHE A 158 -17.57 4.90 -9.73
CA PHE A 158 -16.59 4.21 -8.90
C PHE A 158 -15.83 5.22 -8.04
N ARG A 159 -15.61 4.88 -6.78
CA ARG A 159 -14.82 5.70 -5.85
C ARG A 159 -13.84 4.81 -5.11
N PHE A 160 -12.58 5.18 -5.14
CA PHE A 160 -11.55 4.56 -4.33
C PHE A 160 -11.33 5.42 -3.09
N ILE A 161 -11.17 4.75 -1.95
CA ILE A 161 -10.92 5.36 -0.65
C ILE A 161 -9.66 4.71 -0.11
N LEU A 162 -8.61 5.51 0.09
CA LEU A 162 -7.39 5.09 0.76
C LEU A 162 -7.50 5.46 2.22
N LEU A 163 -7.23 4.49 3.09
CA LEU A 163 -7.33 4.62 4.53
C LEU A 163 -5.95 4.52 5.16
N ASP A 164 -5.79 5.23 6.28
CA ASP A 164 -4.64 5.06 7.17
C ASP A 164 -4.95 3.95 8.18
N ALA A 165 -4.51 2.73 7.88
CA ALA A 165 -4.69 1.59 8.78
C ALA A 165 -3.87 1.71 10.08
N TYR A 166 -2.99 2.71 10.19
CA TYR A 166 -2.15 2.98 11.34
C TYR A 166 -2.49 4.33 11.99
N ASP A 167 -3.68 4.88 11.71
CA ASP A 167 -4.19 6.05 12.43
C ASP A 167 -4.25 5.77 13.94
N LEU A 168 -4.87 4.65 14.31
CA LEU A 168 -4.84 4.11 15.68
C LEU A 168 -3.79 3.01 15.77
N SER A 169 -2.58 3.38 16.20
CA SER A 169 -1.44 2.47 16.28
C SER A 169 -0.42 2.91 17.33
N VAL A 170 0.42 1.97 17.76
CA VAL A 170 1.66 2.24 18.50
C VAL A 170 2.85 2.53 17.57
N LEU A 171 2.68 2.35 16.26
CA LEU A 171 3.63 2.72 15.21
C LEU A 171 3.20 4.04 14.57
N GLY A 172 4.17 4.88 14.20
CA GLY A 172 3.88 6.13 13.48
C GLY A 172 3.16 7.21 14.29
N VAL A 173 3.05 7.03 15.62
CA VAL A 173 2.44 7.99 16.55
C VAL A 173 3.46 8.39 17.61
N ASP A 174 3.48 9.67 17.99
CA ASP A 174 4.35 10.17 19.06
C ASP A 174 4.03 9.47 20.38
N GLN A 175 5.05 8.84 20.99
CA GLN A 175 4.92 8.06 22.23
C GLN A 175 4.45 8.91 23.43
N SER A 176 4.68 10.23 23.38
CA SER A 176 4.22 11.17 24.41
C SER A 176 2.74 11.57 24.26
N SER A 177 2.11 11.26 23.12
CA SER A 177 0.75 11.67 22.83
C SER A 177 -0.30 10.84 23.59
N PRO A 178 -1.46 11.43 23.94
CA PRO A 178 -2.60 10.69 24.48
C PRO A 178 -3.07 9.56 23.57
N LYS A 179 -3.01 9.78 22.24
CA LYS A 179 -3.39 8.80 21.22
C LYS A 179 -2.54 7.53 21.28
N TYR A 180 -1.22 7.68 21.42
CA TYR A 180 -0.32 6.54 21.60
C TYR A 180 -0.62 5.77 22.89
N GLN A 181 -0.84 6.46 24.00
CA GLN A 181 -1.13 5.80 25.28
C GLN A 181 -2.44 5.00 25.22
N GLN A 182 -3.47 5.55 24.56
CA GLN A 182 -4.73 4.84 24.31
C GLN A 182 -4.53 3.60 23.42
N CYS A 183 -3.79 3.73 22.31
CA CYS A 183 -3.50 2.61 21.42
C CYS A 183 -2.67 1.52 22.11
N LEU A 184 -1.67 1.91 22.91
CA LEU A 184 -0.86 0.97 23.70
C LEU A 184 -1.68 0.24 24.75
N GLN A 185 -2.61 0.93 25.41
CA GLN A 185 -3.54 0.30 26.34
C GLN A 185 -4.42 -0.74 25.61
N MET A 186 -5.09 -0.35 24.52
CA MET A 186 -5.93 -1.25 23.73
C MET A 186 -5.16 -2.48 23.24
N LEU A 187 -3.93 -2.28 22.76
CA LEU A 187 -3.06 -3.37 22.32
C LEU A 187 -2.72 -4.32 23.47
N ARG A 188 -2.31 -3.81 24.64
CA ARG A 188 -1.95 -4.63 25.81
C ARG A 188 -3.15 -5.36 26.43
N GLU A 189 -4.36 -4.83 26.27
CA GLU A 189 -5.58 -5.51 26.72
C GLU A 189 -5.85 -6.80 25.91
N HIS A 190 -5.38 -6.87 24.66
CA HIS A 190 -5.68 -7.98 23.74
C HIS A 190 -4.44 -8.81 23.36
N ASN A 191 -3.23 -8.26 23.49
CA ASN A 191 -1.97 -8.92 23.16
C ASN A 191 -1.14 -9.13 24.44
N PRO A 192 -1.01 -10.39 24.93
CA PRO A 192 -0.27 -10.70 26.15
C PRO A 192 1.26 -10.75 25.96
N ASN A 193 1.76 -10.55 24.74
CA ASN A 193 3.19 -10.70 24.45
C ASN A 193 4.03 -9.54 24.99
N THR A 194 5.23 -9.87 25.49
CA THR A 194 6.23 -8.86 25.85
C THR A 194 6.76 -8.12 24.61
N GLU A 195 7.00 -8.86 23.53
CA GLU A 195 7.28 -8.29 22.21
C GLU A 195 5.94 -8.03 21.51
N LEU A 196 5.52 -6.77 21.44
CA LEU A 196 4.22 -6.39 20.91
C LEU A 196 4.05 -6.67 19.40
N ASN A 197 5.16 -6.79 18.67
CA ASN A 197 5.18 -7.17 17.25
C ASN A 197 5.32 -8.69 17.06
N SER A 198 5.31 -9.47 18.13
CA SER A 198 5.42 -10.92 18.04
C SER A 198 4.10 -11.52 17.58
N PRO A 199 4.08 -12.35 16.51
CA PRO A 199 2.89 -13.07 16.09
C PRO A 199 2.59 -14.31 16.97
N GLN A 200 3.39 -14.57 18.01
CA GLN A 200 3.21 -15.74 18.87
C GLN A 200 2.01 -15.54 19.80
N GLY A 201 1.15 -16.55 19.99
CA GLY A 201 0.07 -16.46 20.98
C GLY A 201 -1.14 -15.59 20.59
N GLU A 202 -1.15 -15.00 19.39
CA GLU A 202 -2.38 -14.47 18.79
C GLU A 202 -3.28 -15.66 18.41
N LEU A 203 -4.19 -16.02 19.32
CA LEU A 203 -5.33 -16.85 18.98
C LEU A 203 -6.13 -16.08 17.92
N PHE A 204 -6.26 -16.69 16.74
CA PHE A 204 -7.28 -16.35 15.76
C PHE A 204 -8.60 -16.03 16.46
N LEU A 205 -9.03 -14.77 16.40
CA LEU A 205 -10.44 -14.43 16.44
C LEU A 205 -10.96 -14.41 15.01
#